data_AF-A0A1B0D2B1-F1
#
_entry.id   AF-A0A1B0D2B1-F1
#
_cell.length_a   1.000
_cell.length_b   1.000
_cell.length_c   1.000
_cell.angle_alpha   90.00
_cell.angle_beta   90.00
_cell.angle_gamma   90.00
#
_symmetry.space_group_name_H-M   'P 1'
#
loop_
_entity.id
_entity.type
_entity.pdbx_description
1 polymer ?
#
loop_
_entity_poly.entity_id
_entity_poly.type
_entity_poly.pdbx_seq_one_letter_code
_entity_poly.pdbx_strand_id
1 'polypeptide(L)'
;MINEYDWDEKTQSVILSSFFWGYIVTQVPAGKLAQTYGAKIMLIFAMAICSALNILTPFGASYGGWKVVCASRVLQGLCQGFIFPSTHTLLSKWAPVSERGKLSTYCYSGG
;
A
#
# COMPACT_ATOMS: atom_id res chain seq x y z
N MET A 1 0.87 19.06 -18.55
CA MET A 1 1.64 18.56 -17.39
C MET A 1 2.98 18.10 -17.92
N ILE A 2 4.05 18.49 -17.26
CA ILE A 2 5.43 18.47 -17.76
C ILE A 2 5.86 17.00 -17.93
N ASN A 3 6.17 16.59 -19.16
CA ASN A 3 6.76 15.27 -19.45
C ASN A 3 8.24 15.32 -19.04
N GLU A 4 8.51 15.22 -17.74
CA GLU A 4 9.86 15.22 -17.16
C GLU A 4 10.66 13.95 -17.54
N TYR A 5 10.00 12.93 -18.12
CA TYR A 5 10.64 11.71 -18.60
C TYR A 5 9.92 11.18 -19.85
N ASP A 6 10.68 10.98 -20.94
CA ASP A 6 10.22 10.45 -22.24
C ASP A 6 9.99 8.92 -22.15
N TRP A 7 9.06 8.51 -21.28
CA TRP A 7 8.72 7.10 -21.07
C TRP A 7 7.50 6.75 -21.90
N ASP A 8 7.69 5.81 -22.83
CA ASP A 8 6.65 5.23 -23.66
C ASP A 8 5.43 4.81 -22.80
N GLU A 9 4.21 4.99 -23.32
CA GLU A 9 2.97 4.64 -22.62
C GLU A 9 2.97 3.20 -22.10
N LYS A 10 3.62 2.26 -22.81
CA LYS A 10 3.78 0.89 -22.31
C LYS A 10 4.59 0.83 -21.02
N THR A 11 5.65 1.63 -20.92
CA THR A 11 6.52 1.66 -19.73
C THR A 11 5.76 2.23 -18.54
N GLN A 12 5.01 3.32 -18.74
CA GLN A 12 4.15 3.89 -17.68
C GLN A 12 3.09 2.88 -17.21
N SER A 13 2.48 2.15 -18.14
CA SER A 13 1.50 1.10 -17.84
C SER A 13 2.13 -0.06 -17.06
N VAL A 14 3.35 -0.47 -17.42
CA VAL A 14 4.10 -1.49 -16.68
C VAL A 14 4.36 -1.00 -15.25
N ILE A 15 4.86 0.22 -15.05
CA ILE A 15 5.12 0.76 -13.70
C ILE A 15 3.85 0.82 -12.86
N LEU A 16 2.73 1.23 -13.45
CA LEU A 16 1.44 1.28 -12.77
C LEU A 16 0.97 -0.12 -12.36
N SER A 17 1.05 -1.09 -13.27
CA SER A 17 0.64 -2.48 -13.01
C SER A 17 1.55 -3.20 -12.00
N SER A 18 2.84 -2.87 -11.94
CA SER A 18 3.80 -3.43 -10.97
C SER A 18 3.38 -3.21 -9.52
N PHE A 19 2.75 -2.08 -9.21
CA PHE A 19 2.17 -1.84 -7.90
C PHE A 19 1.08 -2.88 -7.55
N PHE A 20 0.18 -3.16 -8.50
CA PHE A 20 -0.90 -4.11 -8.29
C PHE A 20 -0.40 -5.55 -8.10
N TRP A 21 0.68 -5.93 -8.80
CA TRP A 21 1.31 -7.23 -8.61
C TRP A 21 1.81 -7.44 -7.17
N GLY A 22 2.52 -6.44 -6.60
CA GLY A 22 2.93 -6.49 -5.20
C GLY A 22 1.73 -6.48 -4.23
N TYR A 23 0.71 -5.69 -4.55
CA TYR A 23 -0.49 -5.56 -3.73
C TYR A 23 -1.27 -6.88 -3.61
N ILE A 24 -1.52 -7.57 -4.73
CA ILE A 24 -2.27 -8.83 -4.76
C ILE A 24 -1.54 -9.94 -3.99
N VAL A 25 -0.23 -10.08 -4.19
CA VAL A 25 0.59 -11.11 -3.51
C VAL A 25 0.47 -10.97 -2.00
N THR A 26 0.41 -9.74 -1.51
CA THR A 26 0.43 -9.47 -0.07
C THR A 26 -0.95 -9.48 0.56
N GLN A 27 -2.00 -9.14 -0.19
CA GLN A 27 -3.37 -9.20 0.31
C GLN A 27 -3.74 -10.58 0.90
N VAL A 28 -3.32 -11.67 0.25
CA VAL A 28 -3.65 -13.04 0.67
C VAL A 28 -3.07 -13.39 2.05
N PRO A 29 -1.75 -13.27 2.31
CA PRO A 29 -1.17 -13.53 3.63
C PRO A 29 -1.47 -12.44 4.67
N ALA A 30 -1.75 -11.21 4.24
CA ALA A 30 -1.94 -10.07 5.13
C ALA A 30 -3.06 -10.27 6.15
N GLY A 31 -4.17 -10.91 5.77
CA GLY A 31 -5.28 -11.18 6.67
C GLY A 31 -4.88 -12.08 7.85
N LYS A 32 -4.07 -13.11 7.60
CA LYS A 32 -3.60 -14.03 8.65
C LYS A 32 -2.55 -13.36 9.54
N LEU A 33 -1.59 -12.65 8.92
CA LEU A 33 -0.55 -11.93 9.64
C LEU A 33 -1.12 -10.83 10.55
N ALA A 34 -2.14 -10.09 10.10
CA ALA A 34 -2.80 -9.04 10.89
C ALA A 34 -3.47 -9.58 12.16
N GLN A 35 -3.97 -10.81 12.12
CA GLN A 35 -4.55 -11.47 13.28
C GLN A 35 -3.48 -11.95 14.27
N THR A 36 -2.35 -12.47 13.77
CA THR A 36 -1.27 -13.04 14.60
C THR A 36 -0.33 -11.99 15.20
N TYR A 37 0.17 -11.04 14.41
CA TYR A 37 1.18 -10.05 14.83
C TYR A 37 0.57 -8.76 15.41
N GLY A 38 -0.75 -8.60 15.29
CA GLY A 38 -1.44 -7.40 15.75
C GLY A 38 -1.48 -6.31 14.68
N ALA A 39 -2.68 -5.99 14.23
CA ALA A 39 -2.97 -5.00 13.20
C ALA A 39 -2.30 -3.63 13.42
N LYS A 40 -2.17 -3.16 14.67
CA LYS A 40 -1.56 -1.85 14.98
C LYS A 40 -0.10 -1.78 14.55
N ILE A 41 0.71 -2.80 14.88
CA ILE A 41 2.14 -2.81 14.56
C ILE A 41 2.32 -2.95 13.05
N MET A 42 1.56 -3.84 12.40
CA MET A 42 1.60 -3.99 10.95
C MET A 42 1.24 -2.71 10.19
N LEU A 43 0.24 -1.95 10.65
CA LEU A 43 -0.11 -0.66 10.03
C LEU A 43 1.04 0.34 10.12
N ILE A 44 1.65 0.49 11.29
CA ILE A 44 2.75 1.44 11.50
C ILE A 44 3.95 1.06 10.62
N PHE A 45 4.34 -0.23 10.60
CA PHE A 45 5.44 -0.69 9.76
C PHE A 45 5.14 -0.53 8.27
N ALA A 46 3.94 -0.90 7.82
CA ALA A 46 3.53 -0.75 6.43
C ALA A 46 3.57 0.71 5.98
N MET A 47 3.03 1.62 6.80
CA MET A 47 3.04 3.06 6.53
C MET A 47 4.45 3.65 6.54
N ALA A 48 5.30 3.25 7.49
CA ALA A 48 6.69 3.70 7.57
C ALA A 48 7.50 3.29 6.34
N ILE A 49 7.41 2.03 5.93
CA ILE A 49 8.11 1.53 4.74
C ILE A 49 7.55 2.19 3.48
N CYS A 50 6.23 2.29 3.35
CA CYS A 50 5.61 2.94 2.20
C CYS A 50 6.01 4.42 2.09
N SER A 51 6.06 5.14 3.21
CA SER A 51 6.51 6.54 3.24
C SER A 51 7.98 6.68 2.84
N ALA A 52 8.86 5.83 3.37
CA ALA A 52 10.27 5.82 3.00
C ALA A 52 10.47 5.53 1.50
N LEU A 53 9.75 4.55 0.95
CA LEU A 53 9.78 4.23 -0.48
C LEU A 53 9.23 5.36 -1.36
N ASN A 54 8.21 6.08 -0.89
CA ASN A 54 7.64 7.21 -1.62
C ASN A 54 8.63 8.38 -1.70
N ILE A 55 9.36 8.66 -0.62
CA ILE A 55 10.45 9.65 -0.62
C ILE A 55 11.59 9.20 -1.54
N LEU A 56 11.91 7.90 -1.56
CA LEU A 56 13.00 7.36 -2.39
C LEU A 56 12.65 7.27 -3.89
N THR A 57 11.37 7.23 -4.24
CA THR A 57 10.89 7.09 -5.63
C THR A 57 11.36 8.21 -6.57
N PRO A 58 11.26 9.52 -6.24
CA PRO A 58 11.79 10.59 -7.09
C PRO A 58 13.32 10.55 -7.24
N PHE A 59 14.05 10.18 -6.18
CA PHE A 59 15.51 9.97 -6.28
C PHE A 59 15.85 8.78 -7.20
N GLY A 60 15.12 7.67 -7.07
CA GLY A 60 15.27 6.50 -7.92
C GLY A 60 14.92 6.78 -9.38
N ALA A 61 13.93 7.64 -9.64
CA ALA A 61 13.61 8.09 -10.99
C ALA A 61 14.76 8.88 -11.61
N SER A 62 15.39 9.77 -10.85
CA SER A 62 16.48 10.63 -11.34
C SER A 62 17.79 9.88 -11.63
N TYR A 63 18.13 8.85 -10.84
CA TYR A 63 19.41 8.14 -10.96
C TYR A 63 19.32 6.73 -11.60
N GLY A 64 18.17 6.06 -11.49
CA GLY A 64 18.04 4.62 -11.77
C GLY A 64 17.10 4.24 -12.93
N GLY A 65 16.41 5.21 -13.52
CA GLY A 65 15.46 4.99 -14.61
C GLY A 65 14.23 4.16 -14.21
N TRP A 66 13.49 3.68 -15.22
CA TRP A 66 12.17 3.05 -15.05
C TRP A 66 12.16 1.75 -14.26
N LYS A 67 13.27 1.00 -14.27
CA LYS A 67 13.39 -0.27 -13.54
C LYS A 67 13.42 -0.08 -12.02
N VAL A 68 14.11 0.97 -11.54
CA VAL A 68 14.20 1.28 -10.11
C VAL A 68 12.86 1.80 -9.59
N VAL A 69 12.18 2.63 -10.39
CA VAL A 69 10.81 3.08 -10.08
C VAL A 69 9.83 1.90 -10.06
N CYS A 70 9.96 0.96 -11.00
CA CYS A 70 9.17 -0.26 -11.02
C CYS A 70 9.38 -1.09 -9.74
N ALA A 71 10.63 -1.31 -9.33
CA ALA A 71 10.95 -2.03 -8.09
C ALA A 71 10.40 -1.31 -6.84
N SER A 72 10.54 0.01 -6.75
CA SER A 72 9.99 0.77 -5.63
C SER A 72 8.46 0.70 -5.58
N ARG A 73 7.79 0.64 -6.74
CA ARG A 73 6.33 0.45 -6.83
C ARG A 73 5.87 -0.94 -6.42
N VAL A 74 6.60 -1.99 -6.80
CA VAL A 74 6.31 -3.35 -6.32
C VAL A 74 6.43 -3.39 -4.79
N LEU A 75 7.50 -2.84 -4.22
CA LEU A 75 7.70 -2.79 -2.77
C LEU A 75 6.61 -1.99 -2.07
N GLN A 76 6.20 -0.84 -2.63
CA GLN A 76 5.06 -0.07 -2.12
C GLN A 76 3.77 -0.89 -2.16
N GLY A 77 3.49 -1.58 -3.26
CA GLY A 77 2.34 -2.48 -3.40
C GLY A 77 2.34 -3.58 -2.32
N LEU A 78 3.49 -4.22 -2.10
CA LEU A 78 3.64 -5.24 -1.05
C LEU A 78 3.31 -4.65 0.33
N CYS A 79 3.90 -3.52 0.71
CA CYS A 79 3.63 -2.90 2.02
C CYS A 79 2.17 -2.43 2.16
N GLN A 80 1.61 -1.83 1.12
CA GLN A 80 0.25 -1.29 1.15
C GLN A 80 -0.82 -2.38 1.19
N GLY A 81 -0.52 -3.58 0.68
CA GLY A 81 -1.39 -4.77 0.75
C GLY A 81 -1.78 -5.18 2.18
N PHE A 82 -0.98 -4.79 3.19
CA PHE A 82 -1.27 -5.05 4.59
C PHE A 82 -2.27 -4.07 5.21
N ILE A 83 -2.44 -2.88 4.64
CA ILE A 83 -3.19 -1.79 5.29
C ILE A 83 -4.66 -2.14 5.41
N PHE A 84 -5.30 -2.55 4.31
CA PHE A 84 -6.74 -2.83 4.28
C PHE A 84 -7.17 -3.93 5.27
N PRO A 85 -6.55 -5.15 5.27
CA PRO A 85 -6.91 -6.20 6.23
C PRO A 85 -6.51 -5.85 7.66
N SER A 86 -5.42 -5.10 7.87
CA SER A 86 -5.03 -4.66 9.22
C SER A 86 -6.01 -3.64 9.77
N THR A 87 -6.41 -2.63 9.00
CA THR A 87 -7.42 -1.64 9.41
C THR A 87 -8.74 -2.34 9.73
N HIS A 88 -9.19 -3.27 8.88
CA HIS A 88 -10.41 -4.04 9.15
C HIS A 88 -10.31 -4.89 10.43
N THR A 89 -9.15 -5.50 10.69
CA THR A 89 -8.90 -6.28 11.92
C THR A 89 -8.78 -5.39 13.16
N LEU A 90 -8.17 -4.21 13.04
CA LEU A 90 -8.07 -3.24 14.13
C LEU A 90 -9.44 -2.71 14.50
N LEU A 91 -10.22 -2.32 13.49
CA LEU A 91 -11.57 -1.81 13.66
C LEU A 91 -12.49 -2.86 14.26
N SER A 92 -12.33 -4.13 13.87
CA SER A 92 -13.08 -5.21 14.51
C SER A 92 -12.70 -5.33 16.00
N LYS A 93 -11.42 -5.28 16.36
CA LYS A 93 -11.01 -5.36 17.77
C LYS A 93 -11.41 -4.13 18.61
N TRP A 94 -11.49 -2.94 18.01
CA TRP A 94 -11.77 -1.69 18.72
C TRP A 94 -13.26 -1.35 18.81
N ALA A 95 -14.08 -1.74 17.84
CA ALA A 95 -15.48 -1.36 17.80
C ALA A 95 -16.41 -2.45 18.40
N PRO A 96 -17.40 -2.07 19.22
CA PRO A 96 -18.47 -2.98 19.65
C PRO A 96 -19.22 -3.54 18.43
N VAL A 97 -19.66 -4.80 18.51
CA VAL A 97 -20.23 -5.55 17.37
C VAL A 97 -21.41 -4.83 16.71
N SER A 98 -22.18 -4.06 17.49
CA SER A 98 -23.30 -3.23 17.03
C SER A 98 -22.91 -1.98 16.23
N GLU A 99 -21.69 -1.47 16.39
CA GLU A 99 -21.23 -0.20 15.79
C GLU A 99 -20.11 -0.37 14.75
N ARG A 100 -19.54 -1.58 14.61
CA ARG A 100 -18.51 -1.93 13.61
C ARG A 100 -18.87 -1.49 12.19
N GLY A 101 -20.13 -1.65 11.79
CA GLY A 101 -20.60 -1.24 10.46
C GLY A 101 -20.54 0.27 10.26
N LYS A 102 -21.02 1.04 11.25
CA LYS A 102 -21.05 2.52 11.21
C LYS A 102 -19.65 3.11 11.25
N LEU A 103 -18.77 2.56 12.09
CA LEU A 103 -17.38 2.99 12.18
C LEU A 103 -16.59 2.65 10.91
N SER A 104 -16.86 1.50 10.27
CA SER A 104 -16.26 1.17 8.97
C SER A 104 -16.66 2.19 7.91
N THR A 105 -17.95 2.52 7.84
CA THR A 105 -18.46 3.54 6.91
C THR A 105 -17.83 4.90 7.19
N TYR A 106 -17.70 5.32 8.45
CA TYR A 106 -17.01 6.57 8.78
C TYR A 106 -15.53 6.56 8.37
N CYS A 107 -14.80 5.45 8.59
CA CYS A 107 -13.39 5.36 8.25
C CYS A 107 -13.13 5.36 6.73
N TYR A 108 -14.01 4.75 5.93
CA TYR A 108 -13.83 4.66 4.48
C TYR A 108 -14.54 5.77 3.70
N SER A 109 -15.65 6.29 4.21
CA SER A 109 -16.50 7.28 3.53
C SER A 109 -16.40 8.68 4.13
N GLY A 110 -15.78 8.85 5.31
CA GLY A 110 -15.66 10.14 6.00
C GLY A 110 -16.94 10.62 6.71
N GLY A 111 -18.10 10.04 6.36
CA GLY A 111 -19.44 10.38 6.87
C GLY A 111 -20.48 10.26 5.78
#